data_AF-R6UKG3-F1
#
_entry.id   AF-R6UKG3-F1
#
_cell.length_a   1.000
_cell.length_b   1.000
_cell.length_c   1.000
_cell.angle_alpha   90.00
_cell.angle_beta   90.00
_cell.angle_gamma   90.00
#
_symmetry.space_group_name_H-M   'P 1'
#
loop_
_entity.id
_entity.type
_entity.pdbx_description
1 polymer ?
#
loop_
_entity_poly.entity_id
_entity_poly.type
_entity_poly.pdbx_seq_one_letter_code
_entity_poly.pdbx_strand_id
1 'polypeptide(L)'
;MKLDTNSFFMKISLPKRYYDNYIISQKYNYESKKFFEYFDEFCPTELDKDKQNKVVTKLKNIRDDIQNNFNSINKVFKFYEDIDIAKAQIEFENFMDSIKNDLFLTTIDDWNEIECNLTKIRQTTTSNFFRIRPVEHPSDEIKNNPYELFHIPITKRQYSNNERFSLAGFPCLYLSTMLPLAWQECHCPKIYYYSKFRYRAQVNEPFVKRNFDTEPKFLSLYAPYEINEYGNFNKYHNFELWLATITKYLKIYPLVLACSFININGKTPYKQEYIIPQMLMQWLYHHIDEIQGITYFSCTNMTSVTDKWCAYNLVMPASPPYDKDGKYSKKLLETFYISRPMLYSLPIMDKAKTYSNKLFIEDKLKKINEFQTKYKPIDDIGNCVETIAEFLSCVIAIFEHCENSDTNLLLHYLYSLKINWVLLHNKGNDKLISAKKNKLCKNDEKMLEVFEQLYHEIFSDHTRQCNIYNILYKYIDFMWNDLTTDTDIIIYGFNLDEIKEIEEWLNQRHLLFYCKNLAKHSEIVTDLNEFTKTSGGKIGKLLKYKTKTINGAKKKFVLIEHPFIIIQTSNTMYSNKNKIIFKNILHELEECLENGLYNL
;
A
#
# COMPACT_ATOMS: atom_id res chain seq x y z
N MET A 1 29.66 21.13 7.61
CA MET A 1 29.84 19.95 8.52
C MET A 1 29.66 18.72 7.65
N LYS A 2 30.49 17.68 7.73
CA LYS A 2 30.30 16.51 6.83
C LYS A 2 28.97 15.82 7.12
N LEU A 3 28.20 15.50 6.09
CA LEU A 3 26.93 14.78 6.19
C LEU A 3 27.18 13.28 6.01
N ASP A 4 26.73 12.48 6.99
CA ASP A 4 26.66 11.02 6.84
C ASP A 4 25.56 10.60 5.83
N THR A 5 25.50 9.31 5.48
CA THR A 5 24.55 8.82 4.47
C THR A 5 23.10 9.14 4.83
N ASN A 6 22.70 8.87 6.07
CA ASN A 6 21.33 9.10 6.54
C ASN A 6 20.96 10.60 6.49
N SER A 7 21.84 11.46 7.01
CA SER A 7 21.63 12.90 7.05
C SER A 7 21.53 13.47 5.63
N PHE A 8 22.37 13.01 4.70
CA PHE A 8 22.32 13.44 3.31
C PHE A 8 20.96 13.08 2.66
N PHE A 9 20.54 11.81 2.71
CA PHE A 9 19.25 11.40 2.11
C PHE A 9 18.03 12.04 2.79
N MET A 10 18.11 12.35 4.08
CA MET A 10 17.07 13.13 4.77
C MET A 10 16.98 14.57 4.24
N LYS A 11 18.12 15.21 3.93
CA LYS A 11 18.17 16.59 3.42
C LYS A 11 17.64 16.72 2.00
N ILE A 12 17.88 15.71 1.16
CA ILE A 12 17.35 15.65 -0.22
C ILE A 12 15.98 14.94 -0.31
N SER A 13 15.28 14.78 0.83
CA SER A 13 14.00 14.07 0.91
C SER A 13 12.94 14.58 -0.08
N LEU A 14 12.14 13.64 -0.57
CA LEU A 14 11.00 13.83 -1.47
C LEU A 14 9.76 13.16 -0.88
N PRO A 15 8.54 13.60 -1.25
CA PRO A 15 8.21 14.68 -2.20
C PRO A 15 8.46 16.11 -1.68
N LYS A 16 8.56 17.10 -2.58
CA LYS A 16 8.73 18.52 -2.22
C LYS A 16 7.40 19.26 -2.17
N ARG A 17 7.23 20.05 -1.11
CA ARG A 17 6.02 20.84 -0.85
C ARG A 17 6.34 22.32 -0.66
N TYR A 18 5.55 23.18 -1.29
CA TYR A 18 5.67 24.64 -1.24
C TYR A 18 4.30 25.27 -1.06
N TYR A 19 4.14 26.11 -0.04
CA TYR A 19 2.87 26.74 0.32
C TYR A 19 2.70 28.18 -0.22
N ASP A 20 3.74 28.70 -0.89
CA ASP A 20 3.79 30.04 -1.47
C ASP A 20 3.50 30.02 -2.99
N ASN A 21 3.60 31.19 -3.64
CA ASN A 21 3.48 31.28 -5.10
C ASN A 21 4.42 30.27 -5.78
N TYR A 22 3.82 29.42 -6.61
CA TYR A 22 4.43 28.21 -7.11
C TYR A 22 4.74 28.35 -8.61
N ILE A 23 6.02 28.53 -8.93
CA ILE A 23 6.58 28.44 -10.28
C ILE A 23 7.58 27.29 -10.28
N ILE A 24 7.31 26.23 -11.04
CA ILE A 24 8.07 24.98 -10.94
C ILE A 24 9.54 25.17 -11.32
N SER A 25 9.86 25.96 -12.35
CA SER A 25 11.24 26.21 -12.77
C SER A 25 12.07 26.86 -11.66
N GLN A 26 11.49 27.81 -10.92
CA GLN A 26 12.14 28.50 -9.81
C GLN A 26 12.38 27.57 -8.63
N LYS A 27 11.38 26.76 -8.26
CA LYS A 27 11.49 25.81 -7.14
C LYS A 27 12.45 24.66 -7.46
N TYR A 28 12.44 24.17 -8.70
CA TYR A 28 13.40 23.16 -9.16
C TYR A 28 14.84 23.68 -9.10
N ASN A 29 15.09 24.90 -9.60
CA ASN A 29 16.40 25.56 -9.47
C ASN A 29 16.84 25.74 -8.02
N TYR A 30 15.92 26.12 -7.13
CA TYR A 30 16.20 26.27 -5.72
C TYR A 30 16.62 24.93 -5.06
N GLU A 31 15.88 23.86 -5.33
CA GLU A 31 16.22 22.52 -4.84
C GLU A 31 17.51 21.97 -5.45
N SER A 32 17.81 22.30 -6.71
CA SER A 32 19.10 21.98 -7.35
C SER A 32 20.28 22.63 -6.63
N LYS A 33 20.18 23.91 -6.27
CA LYS A 33 21.23 24.61 -5.50
C LYS A 33 21.45 23.95 -4.14
N LYS A 34 20.37 23.70 -3.40
CA LYS A 34 20.43 22.98 -2.11
C LYS A 34 21.01 21.58 -2.23
N PHE A 35 20.65 20.85 -3.29
CA PHE A 35 21.22 19.54 -3.54
C PHE A 35 22.75 19.60 -3.60
N PHE A 36 23.33 20.56 -4.32
CA PHE A 36 24.79 20.70 -4.40
C PHE A 36 25.43 21.16 -3.08
N GLU A 37 24.76 22.02 -2.30
CA GLU A 37 25.21 22.34 -0.94
C GLU A 37 25.36 21.07 -0.08
N TYR A 38 24.39 20.15 -0.17
CA TYR A 38 24.44 18.89 0.58
C TYR A 38 25.38 17.85 -0.05
N PHE A 39 25.45 17.81 -1.38
CA PHE A 39 26.31 16.88 -2.13
C PHE A 39 27.79 17.16 -1.87
N ASP A 40 28.18 18.43 -1.85
CA ASP A 40 29.56 18.84 -1.59
C ASP A 40 29.96 18.59 -0.11
N GLU A 41 28.99 18.50 0.81
CA GLU A 41 29.19 18.09 2.21
C GLU A 41 29.09 16.57 2.43
N PHE A 42 28.62 15.80 1.45
CA PHE A 42 28.36 14.37 1.62
C PHE A 42 29.65 13.57 1.75
N CYS A 43 29.81 12.93 2.91
CA CYS A 43 30.92 12.04 3.19
C CYS A 43 30.44 11.02 4.23
N PRO A 44 30.35 9.72 3.90
CA PRO A 44 29.78 8.71 4.79
C PRO A 44 30.72 8.44 5.98
N THR A 45 30.69 9.32 6.97
CA THR A 45 31.59 9.32 8.14
C THR A 45 31.42 8.08 9.01
N GLU A 46 30.32 7.32 8.82
CA GLU A 46 30.07 6.04 9.47
C GLU A 46 30.88 4.87 8.89
N LEU A 47 31.59 5.05 7.78
CA LEU A 47 32.45 4.04 7.16
C LEU A 47 33.93 4.25 7.52
N ASP A 48 34.79 3.28 7.23
CA ASP A 48 36.25 3.46 7.35
C ASP A 48 36.81 4.47 6.32
N LYS A 49 38.02 4.99 6.58
CA LYS A 49 38.63 6.05 5.76
C LYS A 49 38.84 5.65 4.30
N ASP A 50 39.13 4.38 4.02
CA ASP A 50 39.39 3.92 2.65
C ASP A 50 38.09 3.91 1.85
N LYS A 51 37.01 3.38 2.43
CA LYS A 51 35.67 3.46 1.85
C LYS A 51 35.20 4.90 1.67
N GLN A 52 35.40 5.77 2.66
CA GLN A 52 35.08 7.20 2.55
C GLN A 52 35.79 7.84 1.34
N ASN A 53 37.08 7.58 1.16
CA ASN A 53 37.87 8.11 0.05
C ASN A 53 37.35 7.61 -1.30
N LYS A 54 36.97 6.32 -1.40
CA LYS A 54 36.34 5.76 -2.60
C LYS A 54 35.04 6.46 -2.95
N VAL A 55 34.16 6.67 -1.96
CA VAL A 55 32.89 7.39 -2.17
C VAL A 55 33.15 8.81 -2.67
N VAL A 56 33.98 9.59 -1.95
CA VAL A 56 34.28 10.99 -2.32
C VAL A 56 34.87 11.07 -3.73
N THR A 57 35.75 10.13 -4.10
CA THR A 57 36.32 10.08 -5.46
C THR A 57 35.25 9.79 -6.50
N LYS A 58 34.37 8.82 -6.25
CA LYS A 58 33.29 8.48 -7.17
C LYS A 58 32.30 9.63 -7.35
N LEU A 59 31.95 10.33 -6.26
CA LEU A 59 31.05 11.48 -6.28
C LEU A 59 31.64 12.65 -7.09
N LYS A 60 32.94 12.93 -6.94
CA LYS A 60 33.62 13.93 -7.76
C LYS A 60 33.50 13.63 -9.26
N ASN A 61 33.64 12.35 -9.63
CA ASN A 61 33.60 11.93 -11.03
C ASN A 61 32.22 12.06 -11.69
N ILE A 62 31.13 12.05 -10.92
CA ILE A 62 29.75 12.15 -11.44
C ILE A 62 29.14 13.54 -11.26
N ARG A 63 29.86 14.47 -10.61
CA ARG A 63 29.31 15.78 -10.24
C ARG A 63 28.85 16.57 -11.47
N ASP A 64 29.65 16.55 -12.52
CA ASP A 64 29.34 17.27 -13.77
C ASP A 64 28.17 16.62 -14.52
N ASP A 65 28.07 15.29 -14.51
CA ASP A 65 26.91 14.57 -15.06
C ASP A 65 25.61 15.02 -14.35
N ILE A 66 25.63 15.05 -13.01
CA ILE A 66 24.47 15.49 -12.21
C ILE A 66 24.12 16.95 -12.52
N GLN A 67 25.13 17.82 -12.62
CA GLN A 67 24.92 19.23 -12.94
C GLN A 67 24.31 19.43 -14.33
N ASN A 68 24.79 18.68 -15.32
CA ASN A 68 24.25 18.70 -16.67
C ASN A 68 22.80 18.20 -16.70
N ASN A 69 22.49 17.15 -15.94
CA ASN A 69 21.14 16.61 -15.80
C ASN A 69 20.16 17.63 -15.19
N PHE A 70 20.56 18.33 -14.13
CA PHE A 70 19.77 19.47 -13.59
C PHE A 70 19.59 20.58 -14.61
N ASN A 71 20.65 20.93 -15.35
CA ASN A 71 20.62 22.00 -16.34
C ASN A 71 19.67 21.68 -17.50
N SER A 72 19.65 20.43 -17.98
CA SER A 72 18.74 19.99 -19.03
C SER A 72 17.28 20.06 -18.60
N ILE A 73 16.92 19.55 -17.42
CA ILE A 73 15.54 19.66 -16.92
C ILE A 73 15.13 21.13 -16.73
N ASN A 74 16.04 21.99 -16.25
CA ASN A 74 15.77 23.43 -16.17
C ASN A 74 15.51 24.06 -17.54
N LYS A 75 16.23 23.66 -18.59
CA LYS A 75 15.96 24.10 -19.96
C LYS A 75 14.59 23.63 -20.44
N VAL A 76 14.19 22.38 -20.14
CA VAL A 76 12.84 21.87 -20.45
C VAL A 76 11.78 22.77 -19.84
N PHE A 77 11.89 23.08 -18.54
CA PHE A 77 10.94 23.99 -17.89
C PHE A 77 10.94 25.37 -18.54
N LYS A 78 12.11 25.93 -18.86
CA LYS A 78 12.21 27.22 -19.53
C LYS A 78 11.51 27.23 -20.89
N PHE A 79 11.79 26.24 -21.75
CA PHE A 79 11.13 26.13 -23.06
C PHE A 79 9.62 25.95 -22.92
N TYR A 80 9.17 25.18 -21.93
CA TYR A 80 7.74 25.02 -21.65
C TYR A 80 7.09 26.33 -21.22
N GLU A 81 7.71 27.08 -20.31
CA GLU A 81 7.24 28.39 -19.83
C GLU A 81 7.27 29.46 -20.94
N ASP A 82 8.20 29.34 -21.89
CA ASP A 82 8.28 30.15 -23.11
C ASP A 82 7.27 29.70 -24.21
N ILE A 83 6.42 28.70 -23.93
CA ILE A 83 5.41 28.12 -24.85
C ILE A 83 6.03 27.38 -26.05
N ASP A 84 7.33 27.08 -26.00
CA ASP A 84 8.03 26.28 -27.01
C ASP A 84 8.01 24.79 -26.63
N ILE A 85 6.81 24.20 -26.65
CA ILE A 85 6.56 22.82 -26.22
C ILE A 85 7.37 21.81 -27.04
N ALA A 86 7.57 22.09 -28.33
CA ALA A 86 8.35 21.23 -29.22
C ALA A 86 9.83 21.19 -28.79
N LYS A 87 10.47 22.34 -28.52
CA LYS A 87 11.84 22.35 -28.00
C LYS A 87 11.94 21.75 -26.60
N ALA A 88 10.92 21.95 -25.76
CA ALA A 88 10.88 21.34 -24.44
C ALA A 88 10.91 19.81 -24.52
N GLN A 89 10.10 19.21 -25.41
CA GLN A 89 10.07 17.77 -25.64
C GLN A 89 11.41 17.25 -26.22
N ILE A 90 12.00 17.94 -27.20
CA ILE A 90 13.30 17.56 -27.78
C ILE A 90 14.42 17.59 -26.72
N GLU A 91 14.48 18.65 -25.90
CA GLU A 91 15.45 18.72 -24.79
C GLU A 91 15.22 17.61 -23.77
N PHE A 92 13.96 17.25 -23.50
CA PHE A 92 13.64 16.15 -22.59
C PHE A 92 14.07 14.79 -23.15
N GLU A 93 13.86 14.53 -24.43
CA GLU A 93 14.32 13.31 -25.11
C GLU A 93 15.85 13.20 -25.07
N ASN A 94 16.57 14.27 -25.42
CA ASN A 94 18.03 14.33 -25.32
C ASN A 94 18.53 14.06 -23.89
N PHE A 95 17.82 14.57 -22.89
CA PHE A 95 18.10 14.31 -21.49
C PHE A 95 17.87 12.83 -21.12
N MET A 96 16.76 12.23 -21.55
CA MET A 96 16.51 10.81 -21.29
C MET A 96 17.57 9.91 -21.94
N ASP A 97 18.01 10.26 -23.15
CA ASP A 97 19.11 9.56 -23.84
C ASP A 97 20.44 9.66 -23.10
N SER A 98 20.74 10.81 -22.47
CA SER A 98 21.98 10.99 -21.72
C SER A 98 22.02 10.16 -20.43
N ILE A 99 20.87 9.90 -19.81
CA ILE A 99 20.78 9.14 -18.55
C ILE A 99 20.35 7.68 -18.73
N LYS A 100 20.14 7.19 -19.96
CA LYS A 100 19.55 5.86 -20.22
C LYS A 100 20.25 4.70 -19.50
N ASN A 101 21.59 4.77 -19.40
CA ASN A 101 22.41 3.74 -18.73
C ASN A 101 22.34 3.83 -17.20
N ASP A 102 21.92 4.98 -16.67
CA ASP A 102 21.75 5.25 -15.24
C ASP A 102 20.29 5.00 -14.77
N LEU A 103 19.37 4.64 -15.66
CA LEU A 103 17.98 4.31 -15.29
C LEU A 103 17.90 3.00 -14.49
N PHE A 104 17.04 2.98 -13.46
CA PHE A 104 16.66 1.74 -12.79
C PHE A 104 15.53 1.07 -13.56
N LEU A 105 15.91 0.07 -14.37
CA LEU A 105 14.97 -0.80 -15.06
C LEU A 105 14.72 -2.04 -14.21
N THR A 106 13.47 -2.26 -13.83
CA THR A 106 13.10 -3.30 -12.88
C THR A 106 11.97 -4.16 -13.41
N THR A 107 11.78 -5.36 -12.86
CA THR A 107 10.48 -6.03 -12.96
C THR A 107 9.44 -5.29 -12.12
N ILE A 108 8.16 -5.64 -12.30
CA ILE A 108 7.05 -5.03 -11.54
C ILE A 108 7.20 -5.20 -10.02
N ASP A 109 7.82 -6.30 -9.57
CA ASP A 109 8.10 -6.59 -8.16
C ASP A 109 9.54 -6.19 -7.76
N ASP A 110 10.11 -5.18 -8.43
CA ASP A 110 11.34 -4.46 -8.09
C ASP A 110 12.67 -5.22 -8.24
N TRP A 111 12.69 -6.38 -8.90
CA TRP A 111 13.99 -6.99 -9.25
C TRP A 111 14.73 -6.15 -10.27
N ASN A 112 15.98 -5.80 -9.96
CA ASN A 112 16.86 -5.02 -10.81
C ASN A 112 18.27 -5.62 -10.84
N GLU A 113 18.99 -5.38 -11.92
CA GLU A 113 20.39 -5.79 -12.07
C GLU A 113 21.28 -4.54 -11.99
N ILE A 114 22.19 -4.53 -11.03
CA ILE A 114 23.14 -3.44 -10.80
C ILE A 114 24.52 -4.07 -10.66
N GLU A 115 25.45 -3.73 -11.55
CA GLU A 115 26.82 -4.30 -11.57
C GLU A 115 26.80 -5.84 -11.52
N CYS A 116 25.99 -6.47 -12.38
CA CYS A 116 25.79 -7.93 -12.43
C CYS A 116 25.22 -8.57 -11.14
N ASN A 117 24.74 -7.76 -10.20
CA ASN A 117 24.06 -8.25 -9.00
C ASN A 117 22.56 -8.05 -9.15
N LEU A 118 21.81 -9.14 -9.04
CA LEU A 118 20.36 -9.10 -8.95
C LEU A 118 19.94 -8.70 -7.54
N THR A 119 19.20 -7.60 -7.41
CA THR A 119 18.79 -7.06 -6.11
C THR A 119 17.40 -6.41 -6.17
N LYS A 120 16.87 -6.03 -5.00
CA LYS A 120 15.63 -5.29 -4.83
C LYS A 120 15.91 -4.10 -3.93
N ILE A 121 15.50 -2.90 -4.34
CA ILE A 121 15.71 -1.70 -3.54
C ILE A 121 14.59 -1.56 -2.51
N ARG A 122 13.34 -1.84 -2.92
CA ARG A 122 12.18 -1.80 -2.05
C ARG A 122 12.10 -3.05 -1.18
N GLN A 123 11.91 -2.83 0.12
CA GLN A 123 11.77 -3.92 1.09
C GLN A 123 10.44 -4.65 0.97
N THR A 124 9.35 -3.93 0.66
CA THR A 124 8.01 -4.50 0.52
C THR A 124 7.61 -4.55 -0.95
N THR A 125 7.84 -5.71 -1.55
CA THR A 125 7.38 -6.02 -2.91
C THR A 125 6.20 -6.99 -2.84
N THR A 126 5.34 -6.98 -3.85
CA THR A 126 4.05 -7.68 -3.81
C THR A 126 3.71 -8.24 -5.18
N SER A 127 2.92 -9.32 -5.19
CA SER A 127 2.22 -9.81 -6.39
C SER A 127 0.87 -9.15 -6.58
N ASN A 128 0.34 -8.49 -5.54
CA ASN A 128 -1.00 -7.93 -5.49
C ASN A 128 -0.93 -6.41 -5.60
N PHE A 129 -1.70 -5.87 -6.53
CA PHE A 129 -1.88 -4.44 -6.73
C PHE A 129 -3.37 -4.10 -6.71
N PHE A 130 -3.67 -2.83 -6.49
CA PHE A 130 -5.01 -2.35 -6.22
C PHE A 130 -5.32 -1.13 -7.06
N ARG A 131 -6.56 -1.01 -7.48
CA ARG A 131 -7.10 0.24 -8.00
C ARG A 131 -8.45 0.51 -7.39
N ILE A 132 -8.74 1.79 -7.18
CA ILE A 132 -9.99 2.28 -6.62
C ILE A 132 -10.75 3.12 -7.64
N ARG A 133 -12.08 3.09 -7.54
CA ARG A 133 -12.99 4.01 -8.19
C ARG A 133 -13.95 4.60 -7.16
N PRO A 134 -13.81 5.89 -6.81
CA PRO A 134 -14.79 6.60 -5.99
C PRO A 134 -16.18 6.57 -6.61
N VAL A 135 -17.21 6.45 -5.78
CA VAL A 135 -18.62 6.57 -6.19
C VAL A 135 -19.43 7.31 -5.12
N GLU A 136 -20.51 7.95 -5.53
CA GLU A 136 -21.47 8.53 -4.57
C GLU A 136 -22.41 7.46 -4.01
N HIS A 137 -22.80 6.50 -4.85
CA HIS A 137 -23.71 5.41 -4.51
C HIS A 137 -23.27 4.08 -5.15
N PRO A 138 -23.65 2.93 -4.57
CA PRO A 138 -23.45 1.62 -5.19
C PRO A 138 -24.01 1.56 -6.62
N SER A 139 -23.33 0.86 -7.52
CA SER A 139 -23.71 0.71 -8.92
C SER A 139 -23.55 -0.75 -9.37
N ASP A 140 -24.67 -1.35 -9.81
CA ASP A 140 -24.65 -2.70 -10.37
C ASP A 140 -23.88 -2.76 -11.70
N GLU A 141 -23.83 -1.68 -12.47
CA GLU A 141 -23.02 -1.60 -13.69
C GLU A 141 -21.52 -1.77 -13.39
N ILE A 142 -21.04 -1.12 -12.33
CA ILE A 142 -19.64 -1.26 -11.89
C ILE A 142 -19.42 -2.65 -11.30
N LYS A 143 -20.29 -3.07 -10.38
CA LYS A 143 -20.18 -4.37 -9.70
C LYS A 143 -20.12 -5.55 -10.69
N ASN A 144 -20.91 -5.49 -11.76
CA ASN A 144 -21.03 -6.57 -12.73
C ASN A 144 -20.06 -6.47 -13.92
N ASN A 145 -19.22 -5.44 -13.98
CA ASN A 145 -18.20 -5.29 -15.02
C ASN A 145 -16.77 -5.43 -14.43
N PRO A 146 -16.14 -6.61 -14.58
CA PRO A 146 -14.79 -6.86 -14.06
C PRO A 146 -13.69 -5.92 -14.58
N TYR A 147 -13.89 -5.34 -15.77
CA TYR A 147 -12.93 -4.43 -16.40
C TYR A 147 -13.24 -2.95 -16.15
N GLU A 148 -14.24 -2.62 -15.32
CA GLU A 148 -14.62 -1.24 -15.03
C GLU A 148 -13.53 -0.46 -14.28
N LEU A 149 -12.71 -1.18 -13.49
CA LEU A 149 -11.52 -0.64 -12.83
C LEU A 149 -10.22 -1.02 -13.58
N PHE A 150 -10.31 -1.47 -14.84
CA PHE A 150 -9.12 -1.56 -15.69
C PHE A 150 -8.76 -0.19 -16.27
N HIS A 151 -7.82 -0.09 -17.22
CA HIS A 151 -7.64 1.18 -17.92
C HIS A 151 -8.93 1.53 -18.68
N ILE A 152 -9.19 2.82 -18.87
CA ILE A 152 -10.36 3.28 -19.63
C ILE A 152 -10.28 2.64 -21.03
N PRO A 153 -11.37 2.03 -21.55
CA PRO A 153 -11.37 1.49 -22.90
C PRO A 153 -10.90 2.53 -23.91
N ILE A 154 -10.07 2.15 -24.88
CA ILE A 154 -9.57 3.12 -25.87
C ILE A 154 -10.70 3.74 -26.70
N THR A 155 -11.81 3.02 -26.87
CA THR A 155 -13.07 3.49 -27.48
C THR A 155 -13.81 4.54 -26.64
N LYS A 156 -13.41 4.72 -25.38
CA LYS A 156 -13.93 5.69 -24.41
C LYS A 156 -12.86 6.71 -23.99
N ARG A 157 -11.80 6.88 -24.79
CA ARG A 157 -10.64 7.73 -24.45
C ARG A 157 -10.96 9.19 -24.13
N GLN A 158 -12.10 9.71 -24.58
CA GLN A 158 -12.58 11.06 -24.23
C GLN A 158 -12.80 11.26 -22.71
N TYR A 159 -12.93 10.17 -21.94
CA TYR A 159 -13.04 10.22 -20.47
C TYR A 159 -11.68 10.10 -19.77
N SER A 160 -10.58 9.97 -20.51
CA SER A 160 -9.22 9.96 -19.96
C SER A 160 -8.74 11.39 -19.75
N ASN A 161 -8.64 11.80 -18.49
CA ASN A 161 -8.11 13.11 -18.09
C ASN A 161 -6.58 13.12 -18.03
N ASN A 162 -6.01 14.31 -17.81
CA ASN A 162 -4.60 14.49 -17.47
C ASN A 162 -4.34 14.08 -16.02
N GLU A 163 -3.62 12.98 -15.83
CA GLU A 163 -3.00 12.62 -14.55
C GLU A 163 -1.48 12.86 -14.60
N ARG A 164 -0.78 12.64 -13.48
CA ARG A 164 0.66 12.89 -13.36
C ARG A 164 1.43 12.20 -14.48
N PHE A 165 1.17 10.91 -14.69
CA PHE A 165 1.85 10.10 -15.69
C PHE A 165 0.89 9.67 -16.82
N SER A 166 0.00 10.55 -17.26
CA SER A 166 -0.86 10.27 -18.42
C SER A 166 -1.29 11.56 -19.10
N LEU A 167 -1.55 11.45 -20.39
CA LEU A 167 -2.07 12.54 -21.20
C LEU A 167 -3.55 12.31 -21.48
N ALA A 168 -4.30 13.41 -21.59
CA ALA A 168 -5.71 13.37 -21.95
C ALA A 168 -5.89 12.64 -23.28
N GLY A 169 -6.85 11.72 -23.33
CA GLY A 169 -7.07 10.85 -24.50
C GLY A 169 -6.14 9.64 -24.61
N PHE A 170 -5.20 9.44 -23.68
CA PHE A 170 -4.28 8.30 -23.63
C PHE A 170 -4.44 7.51 -22.32
N PRO A 171 -5.39 6.55 -22.29
CA PRO A 171 -5.66 5.77 -21.09
C PRO A 171 -4.42 5.05 -20.55
N CYS A 172 -4.28 5.05 -19.23
CA CYS A 172 -3.27 4.27 -18.52
C CYS A 172 -3.93 3.41 -17.44
N LEU A 173 -3.28 2.29 -17.10
CA LEU A 173 -3.60 1.47 -15.94
C LEU A 173 -2.75 1.95 -14.76
N TYR A 174 -3.41 2.60 -13.80
CA TYR A 174 -2.81 2.99 -12.52
C TYR A 174 -3.12 1.96 -11.46
N LEU A 175 -2.09 1.44 -10.79
CA LEU A 175 -2.23 0.53 -9.66
C LEU A 175 -1.35 0.98 -8.49
N SER A 176 -1.73 0.58 -7.28
CA SER A 176 -0.94 0.76 -6.06
C SER A 176 -0.60 -0.60 -5.47
N THR A 177 0.56 -0.74 -4.81
CA THR A 177 0.92 -2.00 -4.14
C THR A 177 0.09 -2.28 -2.89
N MET A 178 -0.66 -1.30 -2.39
CA MET A 178 -1.51 -1.43 -1.22
C MET A 178 -2.84 -0.69 -1.43
N LEU A 179 -3.93 -1.28 -0.94
CA LEU A 179 -5.26 -0.68 -1.01
C LEU A 179 -5.34 0.67 -0.27
N PRO A 180 -4.78 0.82 0.96
CA PRO A 180 -4.63 2.12 1.62
C PRO A 180 -4.01 3.21 0.74
N LEU A 181 -2.94 2.88 0.02
CA LEU A 181 -2.28 3.83 -0.89
C LEU A 181 -3.21 4.22 -2.05
N ALA A 182 -3.86 3.25 -2.71
CA ALA A 182 -4.82 3.53 -3.77
C ALA A 182 -5.97 4.43 -3.28
N TRP A 183 -6.40 4.24 -2.03
CA TRP A 183 -7.50 4.99 -1.42
C TRP A 183 -7.10 6.45 -1.17
N GLN A 184 -5.87 6.66 -0.69
CA GLN A 184 -5.30 8.00 -0.50
C GLN A 184 -5.08 8.74 -1.82
N GLU A 185 -4.58 8.06 -2.86
CA GLU A 185 -4.43 8.63 -4.21
C GLU A 185 -5.78 9.08 -4.79
N CYS A 186 -6.87 8.43 -4.39
CA CYS A 186 -8.23 8.80 -4.79
C CYS A 186 -8.90 9.83 -3.85
N HIS A 187 -8.13 10.50 -2.99
CA HIS A 187 -8.60 11.47 -2.00
C HIS A 187 -9.53 10.89 -0.92
N CYS A 188 -9.26 9.65 -0.49
CA CYS A 188 -9.92 9.00 0.65
C CYS A 188 -11.46 9.00 0.51
N PRO A 189 -12.02 8.45 -0.58
CA PRO A 189 -13.46 8.45 -0.80
C PRO A 189 -14.20 7.66 0.30
N LYS A 190 -15.41 8.11 0.61
CA LYS A 190 -16.29 7.49 1.62
C LYS A 190 -16.90 6.16 1.16
N ILE A 191 -17.22 6.11 -0.12
CA ILE A 191 -17.77 4.93 -0.80
C ILE A 191 -16.97 4.74 -2.08
N TYR A 192 -16.51 3.52 -2.33
CA TYR A 192 -15.72 3.23 -3.50
C TYR A 192 -15.79 1.76 -3.88
N TYR A 193 -15.53 1.48 -5.15
CA TYR A 193 -15.18 0.14 -5.60
C TYR A 193 -13.68 -0.02 -5.63
N TYR A 194 -13.18 -1.23 -5.38
CA TYR A 194 -11.80 -1.58 -5.64
C TYR A 194 -11.67 -2.93 -6.35
N SER A 195 -10.63 -3.07 -7.17
CA SER A 195 -10.25 -4.32 -7.82
C SER A 195 -8.81 -4.64 -7.47
N LYS A 196 -8.53 -5.94 -7.34
CA LYS A 196 -7.20 -6.50 -7.13
C LYS A 196 -6.63 -7.02 -8.44
N PHE A 197 -5.34 -6.81 -8.62
CA PHE A 197 -4.56 -7.18 -9.78
C PHE A 197 -3.41 -8.06 -9.32
N ARG A 198 -3.38 -9.32 -9.74
CA ARG A 198 -2.35 -10.27 -9.34
C ARG A 198 -1.40 -10.55 -10.49
N TYR A 199 -0.11 -10.31 -10.28
CA TYR A 199 0.91 -10.46 -11.31
C TYR A 199 1.12 -11.93 -11.70
N ARG A 200 0.87 -12.27 -12.97
CA ARG A 200 0.84 -13.68 -13.42
C ARG A 200 2.19 -14.38 -13.30
N ALA A 201 3.31 -13.69 -13.59
CA ALA A 201 4.62 -14.32 -13.56
C ALA A 201 4.98 -14.84 -12.15
N GLN A 202 4.55 -14.12 -11.10
CA GLN A 202 4.77 -14.56 -9.72
C GLN A 202 3.81 -15.68 -9.30
N VAL A 203 2.56 -15.67 -9.79
CA VAL A 203 1.62 -16.78 -9.56
C VAL A 203 2.17 -18.09 -10.15
N ASN A 204 2.82 -18.02 -11.31
CA ASN A 204 3.32 -19.19 -12.04
C ASN A 204 4.75 -19.60 -11.65
N GLU A 205 5.47 -18.78 -10.88
CA GLU A 205 6.83 -19.05 -10.38
C GLU A 205 7.02 -20.44 -9.73
N PRO A 206 6.04 -21.00 -8.97
CA PRO A 206 6.17 -22.34 -8.42
C PRO A 206 6.38 -23.44 -9.47
N PHE A 207 5.95 -23.22 -10.72
CA PHE A 207 6.03 -24.19 -11.81
C PHE A 207 7.06 -23.82 -12.88
N VAL A 208 7.28 -22.52 -13.11
CA VAL A 208 8.17 -22.01 -14.15
C VAL A 208 9.18 -21.06 -13.54
N LYS A 209 10.47 -21.33 -13.79
CA LYS A 209 11.52 -20.40 -13.40
C LYS A 209 11.31 -19.07 -14.13
N ARG A 210 11.21 -17.98 -13.37
CA ARG A 210 11.07 -16.62 -13.92
C ARG A 210 12.24 -16.30 -14.84
N ASN A 211 11.93 -15.74 -16.00
CA ASN A 211 12.90 -15.15 -16.92
C ASN A 211 12.67 -13.64 -16.95
N PHE A 212 13.46 -12.92 -16.15
CA PHE A 212 13.31 -11.48 -15.98
C PHE A 212 13.46 -10.70 -17.29
N ASP A 213 14.17 -11.23 -18.30
CA ASP A 213 14.36 -10.55 -19.59
C ASP A 213 13.09 -10.52 -20.44
N THR A 214 12.19 -11.48 -20.22
CA THR A 214 10.91 -11.56 -20.94
C THR A 214 9.76 -10.91 -20.20
N GLU A 215 9.98 -10.52 -18.95
CA GLU A 215 8.96 -9.87 -18.12
C GLU A 215 8.87 -8.36 -18.40
N PRO A 216 7.70 -7.73 -18.18
CA PRO A 216 7.56 -6.29 -18.29
C PRO A 216 8.59 -5.54 -17.45
N LYS A 217 9.31 -4.63 -18.08
CA LYS A 217 10.30 -3.75 -17.47
C LYS A 217 9.67 -2.42 -17.10
N PHE A 218 10.06 -1.89 -15.96
CA PHE A 218 9.57 -0.64 -15.41
C PHE A 218 10.72 0.31 -15.14
N LEU A 219 10.53 1.59 -15.45
CA LEU A 219 11.38 2.66 -14.94
C LEU A 219 10.98 2.93 -13.48
N SER A 220 11.87 2.66 -12.54
CA SER A 220 11.61 2.83 -11.11
C SER A 220 12.16 4.15 -10.58
N LEU A 221 11.25 5.05 -10.21
CA LEU A 221 11.54 6.34 -9.58
C LEU A 221 11.52 6.16 -8.06
N TYR A 222 12.70 5.89 -7.48
CA TYR A 222 12.85 5.70 -6.04
C TYR A 222 12.88 7.02 -5.28
N ALA A 223 12.28 7.05 -4.09
CA ALA A 223 12.46 8.13 -3.14
C ALA A 223 13.85 8.05 -2.49
N PRO A 224 14.41 9.19 -2.03
CA PRO A 224 15.67 9.22 -1.29
C PRO A 224 15.71 8.28 -0.08
N TYR A 225 14.57 8.15 0.63
CA TYR A 225 14.50 7.26 1.78
C TYR A 225 14.60 5.79 1.38
N GLU A 226 14.05 5.37 0.22
CA GLU A 226 14.12 3.96 -0.24
C GLU A 226 15.58 3.56 -0.52
N ILE A 227 16.34 4.46 -1.16
CA ILE A 227 17.78 4.28 -1.41
C ILE A 227 18.57 4.23 -0.11
N ASN A 228 18.23 5.09 0.86
CA ASN A 228 18.88 5.10 2.16
C ASN A 228 18.61 3.81 2.96
N GLU A 229 17.36 3.35 3.01
CA GLU A 229 16.97 2.10 3.68
C GLU A 229 17.65 0.89 3.03
N TYR A 230 17.73 0.84 1.70
CA TYR A 230 18.50 -0.18 0.99
C TYR A 230 20.00 -0.14 1.37
N GLY A 231 20.53 1.08 1.53
CA GLY A 231 21.93 1.30 1.89
C GLY A 231 22.29 0.90 3.32
N ASN A 232 21.33 0.89 4.26
CA ASN A 232 21.58 0.57 5.68
C ASN A 232 22.30 -0.78 5.87
N PHE A 233 21.94 -1.78 5.06
CA PHE A 233 22.59 -3.09 5.07
C PHE A 233 23.78 -3.17 4.10
N ASN A 234 23.57 -2.73 2.85
CA ASN A 234 24.51 -2.99 1.76
C ASN A 234 25.83 -2.21 1.88
N LYS A 235 25.85 -1.02 2.50
CA LYS A 235 27.10 -0.25 2.67
C LYS A 235 28.18 -0.98 3.48
N TYR A 236 27.76 -1.91 4.35
CA TYR A 236 28.66 -2.75 5.15
C TYR A 236 28.94 -4.11 4.49
N HIS A 237 27.92 -4.75 3.90
CA HIS A 237 27.99 -6.14 3.40
C HIS A 237 28.40 -6.26 1.94
N ASN A 238 27.97 -5.31 1.10
CA ASN A 238 28.28 -5.28 -0.33
C ASN A 238 28.53 -3.82 -0.77
N PHE A 239 29.68 -3.30 -0.32
CA PHE A 239 30.04 -1.90 -0.48
C PHE A 239 30.05 -1.44 -1.96
N GLU A 240 30.57 -2.27 -2.87
CA GLU A 240 30.66 -1.91 -4.29
C GLU A 240 29.26 -1.82 -4.93
N LEU A 241 28.35 -2.76 -4.59
CA LEU A 241 26.94 -2.68 -5.02
C LEU A 241 26.25 -1.44 -4.47
N TRP A 242 26.44 -1.13 -3.18
CA TRP A 242 25.90 0.08 -2.57
C TRP A 242 26.44 1.33 -3.25
N LEU A 243 27.75 1.42 -3.47
CA LEU A 243 28.40 2.56 -4.12
C LEU A 243 27.88 2.76 -5.55
N ALA A 244 27.73 1.67 -6.32
CA ALA A 244 27.14 1.71 -7.65
C ALA A 244 25.68 2.20 -7.61
N THR A 245 24.90 1.70 -6.66
CA THR A 245 23.49 2.08 -6.48
C THR A 245 23.34 3.57 -6.16
N ILE A 246 24.10 4.11 -5.19
CA ILE A 246 24.00 5.54 -4.86
C ILE A 246 24.51 6.43 -6.00
N THR A 247 25.56 6.01 -6.70
CA THR A 247 26.13 6.75 -7.84
C THR A 247 25.08 6.86 -8.94
N LYS A 248 24.46 5.72 -9.30
CA LYS A 248 23.39 5.64 -10.30
C LYS A 248 22.19 6.50 -9.89
N TYR A 249 21.75 6.39 -8.64
CA TYR A 249 20.65 7.18 -8.11
C TYR A 249 20.88 8.69 -8.17
N LEU A 250 22.08 9.17 -7.79
CA LEU A 250 22.36 10.60 -7.77
C LEU A 250 22.34 11.22 -9.17
N LYS A 251 22.73 10.48 -10.20
CA LYS A 251 22.62 10.93 -11.59
C LYS A 251 21.18 11.05 -12.07
N ILE A 252 20.27 10.19 -11.61
CA ILE A 252 18.85 10.26 -11.97
C ILE A 252 18.00 11.11 -11.02
N TYR A 253 18.53 11.48 -9.84
CA TYR A 253 17.83 12.31 -8.86
C TYR A 253 17.21 13.59 -9.47
N PRO A 254 17.86 14.30 -10.42
CA PRO A 254 17.24 15.42 -11.14
C PRO A 254 15.87 15.07 -11.76
N LEU A 255 15.71 13.90 -12.38
CA LEU A 255 14.44 13.41 -12.94
C LEU A 255 13.44 13.07 -11.83
N VAL A 256 13.89 12.36 -10.79
CA VAL A 256 13.05 11.98 -9.65
C VAL A 256 12.48 13.22 -8.97
N LEU A 257 13.32 14.21 -8.66
CA LEU A 257 12.90 15.49 -8.08
C LEU A 257 11.85 16.17 -8.96
N ALA A 258 12.10 16.25 -10.28
CA ALA A 258 11.19 16.91 -11.22
C ALA A 258 9.79 16.26 -11.26
N CYS A 259 9.71 14.96 -10.98
CA CYS A 259 8.46 14.23 -10.90
C CYS A 259 7.76 14.30 -9.53
N SER A 260 8.39 14.91 -8.53
CA SER A 260 8.05 14.75 -7.10
C SER A 260 7.60 16.01 -6.39
N PHE A 261 7.12 17.00 -7.13
CA PHE A 261 6.45 18.17 -6.55
C PHE A 261 4.98 17.88 -6.25
N ILE A 262 4.53 18.31 -5.06
CA ILE A 262 3.13 18.19 -4.62
C ILE A 262 2.32 19.37 -5.15
N ASN A 263 1.14 19.08 -5.69
CA ASN A 263 0.15 20.09 -6.01
C ASN A 263 -0.71 20.43 -4.78
N ILE A 264 -0.56 21.63 -4.24
CA ILE A 264 -1.39 22.09 -3.12
C ILE A 264 -2.74 22.64 -3.61
N ASN A 265 -2.78 23.19 -4.81
CA ASN A 265 -3.96 23.84 -5.40
C ASN A 265 -4.71 22.90 -6.36
N GLY A 266 -4.72 21.59 -6.08
CA GLY A 266 -5.01 20.46 -6.99
C GLY A 266 -6.33 20.45 -7.79
N LYS A 267 -7.12 21.53 -7.73
CA LYS A 267 -8.33 21.75 -8.53
C LYS A 267 -8.11 22.68 -9.74
N THR A 268 -6.90 23.20 -9.95
CA THR A 268 -6.62 24.05 -11.12
C THR A 268 -6.41 23.21 -12.39
N PRO A 269 -6.86 23.68 -13.58
CA PRO A 269 -6.63 22.98 -14.84
C PRO A 269 -5.15 22.84 -15.19
N TYR A 270 -4.35 23.87 -14.88
CA TYR A 270 -2.91 23.86 -15.08
C TYR A 270 -2.21 23.27 -13.87
N LYS A 271 -1.42 22.21 -14.12
CA LYS A 271 -0.67 21.41 -13.15
C LYS A 271 0.80 21.41 -13.55
N GLN A 272 1.56 22.40 -13.09
CA GLN A 272 2.98 22.57 -13.45
C GLN A 272 3.82 21.34 -13.08
N GLU A 273 3.47 20.67 -11.99
CA GLU A 273 4.11 19.44 -11.52
C GLU A 273 3.89 18.23 -12.42
N TYR A 274 3.07 18.33 -13.45
CA TYR A 274 2.85 17.26 -14.44
C TYR A 274 3.70 17.42 -15.70
N ILE A 275 4.39 18.55 -15.90
CA ILE A 275 5.17 18.82 -17.12
C ILE A 275 6.16 17.68 -17.40
N ILE A 276 7.10 17.44 -16.48
CA ILE A 276 8.13 16.40 -16.65
C ILE A 276 7.54 14.98 -16.58
N PRO A 277 6.65 14.63 -15.62
CA PRO A 277 5.96 13.34 -15.62
C PRO A 277 5.22 12.97 -16.91
N GLN A 278 4.55 13.93 -17.56
CA GLN A 278 3.83 13.68 -18.80
C GLN A 278 4.78 13.58 -20.00
N MET A 279 5.86 14.35 -20.05
CA MET A 279 6.93 14.17 -21.05
C MET A 279 7.62 12.81 -20.89
N LEU A 280 7.83 12.37 -19.63
CA LEU A 280 8.35 11.03 -19.33
C LEU A 280 7.41 9.93 -19.83
N MET A 281 6.10 10.08 -19.65
CA MET A 281 5.12 9.13 -20.17
C MET A 281 5.11 9.10 -21.71
N GLN A 282 5.28 10.24 -22.39
CA GLN A 282 5.42 10.28 -23.85
C GLN A 282 6.69 9.56 -24.31
N TRP A 283 7.83 9.85 -23.68
CA TRP A 283 9.09 9.16 -23.96
C TRP A 283 8.95 7.64 -23.77
N LEU A 284 8.33 7.21 -22.66
CA LEU A 284 8.06 5.78 -22.41
C LEU A 284 7.17 5.17 -23.49
N TYR A 285 6.13 5.89 -23.93
CA TYR A 285 5.23 5.40 -24.99
C TYR A 285 5.97 5.13 -26.30
N HIS A 286 6.98 5.95 -26.64
CA HIS A 286 7.87 5.71 -27.79
C HIS A 286 8.84 4.53 -27.60
N HIS A 287 9.06 4.10 -26.37
CA HIS A 287 9.98 3.00 -25.99
C HIS A 287 9.23 1.82 -25.35
N ILE A 288 7.94 1.64 -25.66
CA ILE A 288 7.05 0.69 -24.97
C ILE A 288 7.46 -0.79 -25.12
N ASP A 289 8.25 -1.10 -26.15
CA ASP A 289 8.80 -2.43 -26.39
C ASP A 289 9.93 -2.76 -25.39
N GLU A 290 10.63 -1.75 -24.89
CA GLU A 290 11.72 -1.88 -23.92
C GLU A 290 11.27 -1.63 -22.48
N ILE A 291 10.38 -0.64 -22.27
CA ILE A 291 9.93 -0.19 -20.95
C ILE A 291 8.41 -0.06 -20.95
N GLN A 292 7.71 -0.87 -20.17
CA GLN A 292 6.26 -1.00 -20.19
C GLN A 292 5.53 -0.18 -19.13
N GLY A 293 6.24 0.42 -18.18
CA GLY A 293 5.61 1.25 -17.16
C GLY A 293 6.59 1.99 -16.28
N ILE A 294 6.05 2.75 -15.34
CA ILE A 294 6.80 3.50 -14.34
C ILE A 294 6.33 3.04 -12.97
N THR A 295 7.26 2.78 -12.05
CA THR A 295 6.94 2.68 -10.62
C THR A 295 7.39 3.94 -9.91
N TYR A 296 6.59 4.46 -8.97
CA TYR A 296 6.84 5.73 -8.32
C TYR A 296 6.25 5.78 -6.91
N PHE A 297 6.91 6.50 -6.01
CA PHE A 297 6.38 6.79 -4.67
C PHE A 297 5.29 7.87 -4.73
N SER A 298 4.40 7.87 -3.73
CA SER A 298 3.28 8.82 -3.68
C SER A 298 3.75 10.26 -3.46
N CYS A 299 3.08 11.20 -4.15
CA CYS A 299 3.20 12.63 -3.89
C CYS A 299 1.97 13.17 -3.13
N THR A 300 1.13 12.30 -2.58
CA THR A 300 -0.02 12.71 -1.75
C THR A 300 0.44 13.14 -0.36
N ASN A 301 -0.39 13.92 0.34
CA ASN A 301 -0.06 14.39 1.67
C ASN A 301 -0.19 13.26 2.71
N MET A 302 0.94 12.62 3.05
CA MET A 302 1.01 11.54 4.04
C MET A 302 1.15 12.01 5.50
N THR A 303 0.95 13.28 5.84
CA THR A 303 1.21 13.80 7.20
C THR A 303 0.34 13.17 8.31
N SER A 304 -0.77 12.50 7.97
CA SER A 304 -1.59 11.73 8.91
C SER A 304 -1.00 10.39 9.32
N VAL A 305 0.00 9.88 8.59
CA VAL A 305 0.51 8.50 8.74
C VAL A 305 2.03 8.51 8.63
N THR A 306 2.69 8.59 9.77
CA THR A 306 4.16 8.63 9.89
C THR A 306 4.82 7.25 9.88
N ASP A 307 4.03 6.20 10.07
CA ASP A 307 4.52 4.83 10.08
C ASP A 307 4.65 4.39 8.62
N LYS A 308 5.87 4.53 8.08
CA LYS A 308 6.23 4.36 6.67
C LYS A 308 5.59 3.10 6.07
N TRP A 309 4.46 3.24 5.38
CA TRP A 309 4.00 2.22 4.46
C TRP A 309 4.98 2.26 3.29
N CYS A 310 5.79 1.22 3.12
CA CYS A 310 6.73 1.08 2.00
C CYS A 310 6.00 0.78 0.66
N ALA A 311 4.83 1.38 0.48
CA ALA A 311 3.97 1.23 -0.68
C ALA A 311 4.41 2.16 -1.82
N TYR A 312 4.12 1.75 -3.04
CA TYR A 312 4.40 2.52 -4.25
C TYR A 312 3.30 2.31 -5.28
N ASN A 313 3.24 3.21 -6.24
CA ASN A 313 2.32 3.14 -7.36
C ASN A 313 3.06 2.64 -8.60
N LEU A 314 2.29 2.15 -9.56
CA LEU A 314 2.74 1.92 -10.91
C LEU A 314 1.72 2.44 -11.91
N VAL A 315 2.23 2.76 -13.09
CA VAL A 315 1.43 3.18 -14.24
C VAL A 315 1.93 2.45 -15.48
N MET A 316 1.00 1.92 -16.27
CA MET A 316 1.28 1.30 -17.57
C MET A 316 0.34 1.90 -18.62
N PRO A 317 0.85 2.46 -19.73
CA PRO A 317 -0.01 3.00 -20.77
C PRO A 317 -0.76 1.89 -21.51
N ALA A 318 -1.99 2.17 -21.93
CA ALA A 318 -2.76 1.25 -22.75
C ALA A 318 -2.27 1.29 -24.21
N SER A 319 -1.44 0.32 -24.59
CA SER A 319 -0.87 0.21 -25.93
C SER A 319 -1.50 -0.94 -26.74
N PRO A 320 -1.48 -0.84 -28.09
CA PRO A 320 -1.84 -1.95 -28.96
C PRO A 320 -0.87 -3.14 -28.80
N PRO A 321 -1.29 -4.37 -29.18
CA PRO A 321 -2.60 -4.71 -29.74
C PRO A 321 -3.71 -4.72 -28.69
N TYR A 322 -4.91 -4.34 -29.11
CA TYR A 322 -6.12 -4.38 -28.27
C TYR A 322 -6.83 -5.74 -28.39
N ASP A 323 -7.70 -6.04 -27.42
CA ASP A 323 -8.53 -7.23 -27.35
C ASP A 323 -9.49 -7.36 -28.55
N LYS A 324 -10.24 -8.47 -28.63
CA LYS A 324 -11.11 -8.77 -29.77
C LYS A 324 -12.16 -7.67 -30.04
N ASP A 325 -12.56 -6.93 -29.00
CA ASP A 325 -13.54 -5.85 -29.07
C ASP A 325 -12.89 -4.49 -29.31
N GLY A 326 -11.55 -4.42 -29.42
CA GLY A 326 -10.79 -3.20 -29.64
C GLY A 326 -10.82 -2.22 -28.47
N LYS A 327 -11.03 -2.69 -27.23
CA LYS A 327 -11.22 -1.89 -26.02
C LYS A 327 -9.99 -1.85 -25.13
N TYR A 328 -9.40 -3.01 -24.84
CA TYR A 328 -8.42 -3.19 -23.77
C TYR A 328 -7.09 -3.72 -24.29
N SER A 329 -5.95 -3.27 -23.73
CA SER A 329 -4.63 -3.72 -24.14
C SER A 329 -4.41 -5.20 -23.82
N LYS A 330 -4.09 -6.02 -24.82
CA LYS A 330 -3.83 -7.45 -24.65
C LYS A 330 -2.64 -7.70 -23.72
N LYS A 331 -1.55 -6.94 -23.90
CA LYS A 331 -0.34 -7.05 -23.08
C LYS A 331 -0.66 -6.84 -21.59
N LEU A 332 -1.53 -5.88 -21.26
CA LEU A 332 -1.95 -5.65 -19.88
C LEU A 332 -2.88 -6.75 -19.35
N LEU A 333 -3.79 -7.28 -20.18
CA LEU A 333 -4.64 -8.42 -19.82
C LEU A 333 -3.83 -9.69 -19.55
N GLU A 334 -2.72 -9.87 -20.27
CA GLU A 334 -1.78 -10.98 -20.09
C GLU A 334 -0.85 -10.79 -18.90
N THR A 335 -0.66 -9.55 -18.43
CA THR A 335 0.19 -9.24 -17.26
C THR A 335 -0.48 -9.62 -15.94
N PHE A 336 -1.82 -9.52 -15.84
CA PHE A 336 -2.53 -9.66 -14.57
C PHE A 336 -3.69 -10.67 -14.61
N TYR A 337 -3.95 -11.31 -13.47
CA TYR A 337 -5.31 -11.78 -13.11
C TYR A 337 -6.03 -10.65 -12.38
N ILE A 338 -7.33 -10.46 -12.64
CA ILE A 338 -8.08 -9.29 -12.15
C ILE A 338 -9.30 -9.77 -11.38
N SER A 339 -9.54 -9.23 -10.19
CA SER A 339 -10.74 -9.52 -9.40
C SER A 339 -11.95 -8.73 -9.90
N ARG A 340 -13.16 -9.20 -9.55
CA ARG A 340 -14.36 -8.37 -9.65
C ARG A 340 -14.25 -7.12 -8.76
N PRO A 341 -14.92 -6.01 -9.12
CA PRO A 341 -15.02 -4.84 -8.26
C PRO A 341 -15.77 -5.15 -6.96
N MET A 342 -15.11 -4.89 -5.84
CA MET A 342 -15.67 -5.00 -4.50
C MET A 342 -16.08 -3.63 -3.99
N LEU A 343 -17.32 -3.50 -3.51
CA LEU A 343 -17.79 -2.25 -2.89
C LEU A 343 -17.30 -2.14 -1.45
N TYR A 344 -16.75 -0.99 -1.09
CA TYR A 344 -16.45 -0.62 0.28
C TYR A 344 -17.10 0.70 0.66
N SER A 345 -17.68 0.74 1.84
CA SER A 345 -18.21 1.95 2.48
C SER A 345 -17.65 2.03 3.90
N LEU A 346 -17.12 3.19 4.27
CA LEU A 346 -16.51 3.40 5.59
C LEU A 346 -17.49 3.00 6.72
N PRO A 347 -17.18 1.96 7.52
CA PRO A 347 -18.08 1.47 8.56
C PRO A 347 -18.48 2.51 9.61
N ILE A 348 -17.63 3.50 9.87
CA ILE A 348 -17.91 4.58 10.83
C ILE A 348 -19.08 5.47 10.40
N MET A 349 -19.39 5.52 9.10
CA MET A 349 -20.52 6.29 8.58
C MET A 349 -21.86 5.55 8.68
N ASP A 350 -21.84 4.26 8.97
CA ASP A 350 -23.05 3.46 9.11
C ASP A 350 -23.50 3.47 10.57
N LYS A 351 -24.54 4.26 10.87
CA LYS A 351 -25.11 4.38 12.22
C LYS A 351 -25.50 3.04 12.82
N ALA A 352 -25.94 2.06 12.03
CA ALA A 352 -26.27 0.74 12.54
C ALA A 352 -25.01 -0.01 13.00
N LYS A 353 -23.88 0.14 12.30
CA LYS A 353 -22.59 -0.45 12.69
C LYS A 353 -21.95 0.26 13.89
N THR A 354 -22.22 1.55 14.09
CA THR A 354 -21.66 2.32 15.22
C THR A 354 -22.52 2.29 16.48
N TYR A 355 -23.82 1.97 16.37
CA TYR A 355 -24.80 2.08 17.45
C TYR A 355 -24.37 1.41 18.77
N SER A 356 -23.97 0.13 18.74
CA SER A 356 -23.58 -0.60 19.96
C SER A 356 -22.35 0.00 20.63
N ASN A 357 -21.37 0.43 19.82
CA ASN A 357 -20.15 1.06 20.32
C ASN A 357 -20.44 2.45 20.91
N LYS A 358 -21.37 3.20 20.30
CA LYS A 358 -21.82 4.49 20.83
C LYS A 358 -22.51 4.33 22.19
N LEU A 359 -23.49 3.42 22.31
CA LEU A 359 -24.18 3.15 23.57
C LEU A 359 -23.22 2.73 24.69
N PHE A 360 -22.22 1.91 24.35
CA PHE A 360 -21.17 1.51 25.30
C PHE A 360 -20.41 2.72 25.87
N ILE A 361 -20.07 3.70 25.03
CA ILE A 361 -19.34 4.91 25.45
C ILE A 361 -20.26 5.86 26.24
N GLU A 362 -21.52 5.98 25.83
CA GLU A 362 -22.55 6.77 26.55
C GLU A 362 -22.78 6.23 27.98
N ASP A 363 -22.77 4.90 28.18
CA ASP A 363 -22.82 4.27 29.51
C ASP A 363 -21.64 4.72 30.39
N LYS A 364 -20.41 4.74 29.84
CA LYS A 364 -19.22 5.19 30.59
C LYS A 364 -19.28 6.66 30.93
N LEU A 365 -19.70 7.50 29.98
CA LEU A 365 -19.86 8.94 30.19
C LEU A 365 -20.90 9.21 31.29
N LYS A 366 -22.01 8.48 31.28
CA LYS A 366 -23.04 8.58 32.33
C LYS A 366 -22.48 8.28 33.72
N LYS A 367 -21.74 7.19 33.88
CA LYS A 367 -21.12 6.81 35.17
C LYS A 367 -20.12 7.86 35.68
N ILE A 368 -19.34 8.45 34.77
CA ILE A 368 -18.41 9.55 35.08
C ILE A 368 -19.17 10.80 35.56
N ASN A 369 -20.25 11.17 34.89
CA ASN A 369 -21.07 12.32 35.28
C ASN A 369 -21.79 12.09 36.62
N GLU A 370 -22.28 10.87 36.87
CA GLU A 370 -22.86 10.48 38.17
C GLU A 370 -21.83 10.57 39.30
N PHE A 371 -20.60 10.10 39.06
CA PHE A 371 -19.49 10.24 40.00
C PHE A 371 -19.19 11.71 40.32
N GLN A 372 -19.04 12.54 39.28
CA GLN A 372 -18.75 13.97 39.44
C GLN A 372 -19.85 14.69 40.22
N THR A 373 -21.12 14.38 39.93
CA THR A 373 -22.28 14.98 40.61
C THR A 373 -22.34 14.59 42.09
N LYS A 374 -22.06 13.32 42.39
CA LYS A 374 -22.16 12.75 43.74
C LYS A 374 -21.02 13.22 44.66
N TYR A 375 -19.79 13.26 44.16
CA TYR A 375 -18.60 13.49 44.97
C TYR A 375 -18.01 14.90 44.81
N LYS A 376 -18.32 15.62 43.73
CA LYS A 376 -17.81 16.97 43.41
C LYS A 376 -16.32 17.14 43.68
N PRO A 377 -15.44 16.30 43.11
CA PRO A 377 -13.99 16.41 43.30
C PRO A 377 -13.48 17.74 42.73
N ILE A 378 -12.66 18.48 43.48
CA ILE A 378 -12.16 19.82 43.09
C ILE A 378 -10.66 19.80 42.73
N ASP A 379 -9.94 18.74 43.10
CA ASP A 379 -8.48 18.66 42.93
C ASP A 379 -8.09 17.86 41.66
N ASP A 380 -6.88 17.29 41.65
CA ASP A 380 -6.34 16.53 40.51
C ASP A 380 -7.27 15.44 39.97
N ILE A 381 -8.06 14.81 40.85
CA ILE A 381 -9.08 13.82 40.50
C ILE A 381 -10.23 14.48 39.73
N GLY A 382 -10.68 15.68 40.14
CA GLY A 382 -11.72 16.43 39.43
C GLY A 382 -11.30 16.76 38.01
N ASN A 383 -10.09 17.31 37.86
CA ASN A 383 -9.49 17.57 36.55
C ASN A 383 -9.40 16.29 35.69
N CYS A 384 -9.06 15.15 36.30
CA CYS A 384 -8.97 13.87 35.58
C CYS A 384 -10.34 13.39 35.08
N VAL A 385 -11.36 13.47 35.93
CA VAL A 385 -12.75 13.08 35.62
C VAL A 385 -13.31 13.94 34.49
N GLU A 386 -13.09 15.25 34.54
CA GLU A 386 -13.52 16.20 33.51
C GLU A 386 -12.84 15.90 32.16
N THR A 387 -11.53 15.69 32.14
CA THR A 387 -10.81 15.33 30.91
C THR A 387 -11.30 13.99 30.33
N ILE A 388 -11.63 13.01 31.18
CA ILE A 388 -12.23 11.74 30.71
C ILE A 388 -13.61 12.01 30.09
N ALA A 389 -14.46 12.80 30.75
CA ALA A 389 -15.79 13.12 30.25
C ALA A 389 -15.73 13.84 28.88
N GLU A 390 -14.85 14.83 28.74
CA GLU A 390 -14.61 15.54 27.48
C GLU A 390 -14.12 14.59 26.38
N PHE A 391 -13.17 13.70 26.70
CA PHE A 391 -12.67 12.71 25.76
C PHE A 391 -13.80 11.81 25.24
N LEU A 392 -14.61 11.23 26.15
CA LEU A 392 -15.73 10.36 25.77
C LEU A 392 -16.75 11.11 24.91
N SER A 393 -17.03 12.37 25.27
CA SER A 393 -17.94 13.24 24.52
C SER A 393 -17.43 13.49 23.10
N CYS A 394 -16.12 13.70 22.91
CA CYS A 394 -15.51 13.83 21.59
C CYS A 394 -15.66 12.56 20.75
N VAL A 395 -15.49 11.37 21.34
CA VAL A 395 -15.68 10.09 20.61
C VAL A 395 -17.14 9.91 20.19
N ILE A 396 -18.10 10.24 21.07
CA ILE A 396 -19.52 10.20 20.75
C ILE A 396 -19.85 11.17 19.61
N ALA A 397 -19.35 12.40 19.67
CA ALA A 397 -19.57 13.41 18.64
C ALA A 397 -19.09 12.97 17.26
N ILE A 398 -17.97 12.22 17.17
CA ILE A 398 -17.53 11.61 15.91
C ILE A 398 -18.58 10.65 15.36
N PHE A 399 -19.12 9.74 16.18
CA PHE A 399 -20.14 8.79 15.71
C PHE A 399 -21.45 9.49 15.31
N GLU A 400 -21.77 10.65 15.89
CA GLU A 400 -22.98 11.41 15.54
C GLU A 400 -22.84 12.27 14.29
N HIS A 401 -21.64 12.79 14.02
CA HIS A 401 -21.44 13.87 13.05
C HIS A 401 -20.47 13.56 11.90
N CYS A 402 -19.86 12.37 11.87
CA CYS A 402 -18.87 12.01 10.83
C CYS A 402 -19.42 11.97 9.39
N GLU A 403 -20.74 11.82 9.20
CA GLU A 403 -21.36 11.71 7.87
C GLU A 403 -21.01 12.89 6.95
N ASN A 404 -20.91 14.10 7.53
CA ASN A 404 -20.61 15.34 6.79
C ASN A 404 -19.14 15.76 6.83
N SER A 405 -18.29 15.02 7.55
CA SER A 405 -16.87 15.38 7.71
C SER A 405 -16.05 15.01 6.47
N ASP A 406 -14.98 15.76 6.22
CA ASP A 406 -13.91 15.34 5.30
C ASP A 406 -13.23 14.08 5.84
N THR A 407 -12.95 13.12 4.96
CA THR A 407 -12.41 11.81 5.36
C THR A 407 -11.01 11.91 5.96
N ASN A 408 -10.16 12.80 5.42
CA ASN A 408 -8.81 12.99 5.98
C ASN A 408 -8.90 13.64 7.35
N LEU A 409 -9.80 14.59 7.54
CA LEU A 409 -10.04 15.22 8.83
C LEU A 409 -10.53 14.18 9.86
N LEU A 410 -11.47 13.32 9.47
CA LEU A 410 -11.96 12.24 10.33
C LEU A 410 -10.84 11.28 10.75
N LEU A 411 -9.99 10.88 9.80
CA LEU A 411 -8.82 10.06 10.07
C LEU A 411 -7.88 10.75 11.08
N HIS A 412 -7.58 12.04 10.88
CA HIS A 412 -6.78 12.82 11.82
C HIS A 412 -7.38 12.89 13.22
N TYR A 413 -8.71 13.07 13.34
CA TYR A 413 -9.39 13.06 14.63
C TYR A 413 -9.29 11.70 15.34
N LEU A 414 -9.49 10.60 14.61
CA LEU A 414 -9.35 9.25 15.17
C LEU A 414 -7.92 8.99 15.67
N TYR A 415 -6.89 9.36 14.90
CA TYR A 415 -5.50 9.23 15.34
C TYR A 415 -5.19 10.12 16.55
N SER A 416 -5.68 11.36 16.57
CA SER A 416 -5.51 12.26 17.71
C SER A 416 -6.15 11.69 18.97
N LEU A 417 -7.37 11.17 18.87
CA LEU A 417 -8.05 10.51 19.99
C LEU A 417 -7.31 9.25 20.46
N LYS A 418 -6.78 8.43 19.54
CA LYS A 418 -5.94 7.27 19.89
C LYS A 418 -4.73 7.69 20.72
N ILE A 419 -4.00 8.73 20.31
CA ILE A 419 -2.82 9.23 21.04
C ILE A 419 -3.25 9.80 22.40
N ASN A 420 -4.29 10.62 22.41
CA ASN A 420 -4.81 11.25 23.64
C ASN A 420 -5.32 10.22 24.65
N TRP A 421 -5.89 9.10 24.20
CA TRP A 421 -6.28 7.99 25.08
C TRP A 421 -5.09 7.44 25.88
N VAL A 422 -3.96 7.18 25.21
CA VAL A 422 -2.74 6.66 25.85
C VAL A 422 -2.18 7.67 26.85
N LEU A 423 -2.15 8.95 26.48
CA LEU A 423 -1.68 10.02 27.38
C LEU A 423 -2.59 10.20 28.60
N LEU A 424 -3.91 10.13 28.39
CA LEU A 424 -4.91 10.23 29.44
C LEU A 424 -4.79 9.07 30.43
N HIS A 425 -4.60 7.85 29.93
CA HIS A 425 -4.39 6.67 30.76
C HIS A 425 -3.12 6.77 31.62
N ASN A 426 -2.01 7.26 31.06
CA ASN A 426 -0.78 7.40 31.84
C ASN A 426 -0.92 8.47 32.93
N LYS A 427 -1.43 9.66 32.57
CA LYS A 427 -1.62 10.76 33.52
C LYS A 427 -2.64 10.46 34.61
N GLY A 428 -3.74 9.79 34.27
CA GLY A 428 -4.77 9.40 35.22
C GLY A 428 -4.25 8.43 36.26
N ASN A 429 -3.44 7.45 35.83
CA ASN A 429 -2.79 6.49 36.72
C ASN A 429 -1.81 7.18 37.69
N ASP A 430 -0.98 8.09 37.20
CA ASP A 430 -0.04 8.86 38.04
C ASP A 430 -0.77 9.68 39.12
N LYS A 431 -1.88 10.32 38.73
CA LYS A 431 -2.73 11.09 39.66
C LYS A 431 -3.37 10.19 40.72
N LEU A 432 -3.86 9.01 40.33
CA LEU A 432 -4.42 8.03 41.26
C LEU A 432 -3.37 7.56 42.28
N ILE A 433 -2.14 7.28 41.82
CA ILE A 433 -1.02 6.89 42.68
C ILE A 433 -0.64 8.03 43.64
N SER A 434 -0.61 9.28 43.16
CA SER A 434 -0.33 10.47 43.97
C SER A 434 -1.38 10.68 45.06
N ALA A 435 -2.67 10.61 44.70
CA ALA A 435 -3.77 10.79 45.63
C ALA A 435 -3.73 9.78 46.79
N LYS A 436 -3.41 8.51 46.49
CA LYS A 436 -3.27 7.45 47.50
C LYS A 436 -2.10 7.65 48.48
N LYS A 437 -1.09 8.43 48.13
CA LYS A 437 0.05 8.72 49.02
C LYS A 437 -0.26 9.81 50.05
N ASN A 438 -1.33 10.58 49.86
CA ASN A 438 -1.71 11.66 50.76
C ASN A 438 -2.57 11.14 51.93
N LYS A 439 -2.46 11.79 53.09
CA LYS A 439 -3.28 11.46 54.27
C LYS A 439 -4.67 12.07 54.09
N LEU A 440 -5.66 11.23 53.82
CA LEU A 440 -7.01 11.63 53.40
C LEU A 440 -8.05 11.42 54.51
N CYS A 441 -9.20 12.08 54.40
CA CYS A 441 -10.34 11.79 55.27
C CYS A 441 -11.14 10.58 54.75
N LYS A 442 -11.95 9.95 55.60
CA LYS A 442 -12.76 8.76 55.24
C LYS A 442 -13.67 8.96 54.01
N ASN A 443 -14.19 10.17 53.81
CA ASN A 443 -15.02 10.48 52.66
C ASN A 443 -14.20 10.52 51.36
N ASP A 444 -12.97 11.01 51.42
CA ASP A 444 -12.05 11.06 50.28
C ASP A 444 -11.50 9.65 49.96
N GLU A 445 -11.26 8.81 50.96
CA GLU A 445 -10.88 7.40 50.77
C GLU A 445 -11.96 6.64 50.00
N LYS A 446 -13.23 6.76 50.42
CA LYS A 446 -14.36 6.13 49.72
C LYS A 446 -14.56 6.68 48.31
N MET A 447 -14.36 7.99 48.12
CA MET A 447 -14.41 8.62 46.80
C MET A 447 -13.33 8.05 45.88
N LEU A 448 -12.10 7.92 46.37
CA LEU A 448 -10.98 7.37 45.60
C LEU A 448 -11.15 5.88 45.27
N GLU A 449 -11.68 5.07 46.18
CA GLU A 449 -12.00 3.67 45.89
C GLU A 449 -13.03 3.55 44.75
N VAL A 450 -14.08 4.37 44.77
CA VAL A 450 -15.11 4.39 43.72
C VAL A 450 -14.51 4.93 42.41
N PHE A 451 -13.69 5.96 42.47
CA PHE A 451 -12.99 6.49 41.30
C PHE A 451 -12.04 5.45 40.70
N GLU A 452 -11.27 4.74 41.51
CA GLU A 452 -10.37 3.68 41.06
C GLU A 452 -11.12 2.56 40.35
N GLN A 453 -12.25 2.11 40.90
CA GLN A 453 -13.10 1.11 40.25
C GLN A 453 -13.62 1.61 38.89
N LEU A 454 -14.09 2.85 38.83
CA LEU A 454 -14.57 3.46 37.58
C LEU A 454 -13.45 3.67 36.57
N TYR A 455 -12.28 4.10 37.04
CA TYR A 455 -11.08 4.28 36.24
C TYR A 455 -10.64 2.96 35.62
N HIS A 456 -10.55 1.89 36.42
CA HIS A 456 -10.30 0.56 35.91
C HIS A 456 -11.43 0.09 34.99
N GLU A 457 -12.70 0.37 35.27
CA GLU A 457 -13.78 -0.02 34.34
C GLU A 457 -13.63 0.62 32.95
N ILE A 458 -13.19 1.88 32.89
CA ILE A 458 -13.01 2.64 31.65
C ILE A 458 -11.73 2.22 30.92
N PHE A 459 -10.64 2.02 31.65
CA PHE A 459 -9.31 1.80 31.09
C PHE A 459 -8.81 0.35 31.13
N SER A 460 -9.48 -0.57 31.83
CA SER A 460 -8.98 -1.94 31.98
C SER A 460 -9.02 -2.70 30.65
N ASP A 461 -7.92 -3.41 30.41
CA ASP A 461 -7.67 -4.17 29.19
C ASP A 461 -8.25 -5.59 29.27
N HIS A 462 -9.42 -5.71 29.86
CA HIS A 462 -10.02 -7.01 30.17
C HIS A 462 -11.08 -7.35 29.14
N THR A 463 -10.62 -8.12 28.15
CA THR A 463 -11.34 -8.87 27.12
C THR A 463 -11.40 -8.24 25.73
N ARG A 464 -11.06 -9.08 24.75
CA ARG A 464 -10.68 -8.80 23.36
C ARG A 464 -11.74 -8.14 22.45
N GLN A 465 -12.84 -7.56 22.94
CA GLN A 465 -13.87 -7.04 22.02
C GLN A 465 -14.57 -5.72 22.42
N CYS A 466 -14.45 -5.20 23.65
CA CYS A 466 -15.23 -4.03 24.08
C CYS A 466 -14.48 -3.09 25.05
N ASN A 467 -13.35 -2.49 24.62
CA ASN A 467 -12.80 -1.31 25.31
C ASN A 467 -12.62 -0.15 24.32
N ILE A 468 -12.54 1.08 24.84
CA ILE A 468 -12.55 2.30 24.00
C ILE A 468 -11.34 2.35 23.07
N TYR A 469 -10.18 1.89 23.55
CA TYR A 469 -8.98 1.77 22.73
C TYR A 469 -9.21 0.87 21.50
N ASN A 470 -9.75 -0.33 21.71
CA ASN A 470 -10.05 -1.28 20.64
C ASN A 470 -11.14 -0.78 19.71
N ILE A 471 -12.11 0.00 20.21
CA ILE A 471 -13.13 0.65 19.38
C ILE A 471 -12.46 1.68 18.45
N LEU A 472 -11.59 2.55 18.98
CA LEU A 472 -10.85 3.53 18.17
C LEU A 472 -9.94 2.84 17.15
N TYR A 473 -9.19 1.83 17.57
CA TYR A 473 -8.31 1.05 16.70
C TYR A 473 -9.10 0.37 15.58
N LYS A 474 -10.21 -0.30 15.92
CA LYS A 474 -11.14 -0.92 14.95
C LYS A 474 -11.58 0.07 13.88
N TYR A 475 -11.99 1.28 14.27
CA TYR A 475 -12.42 2.27 13.28
C TYR A 475 -11.27 2.87 12.47
N ILE A 476 -10.08 3.00 13.05
CA ILE A 476 -8.86 3.36 12.30
C ILE A 476 -8.55 2.28 11.26
N ASP A 477 -8.53 0.99 11.63
CA ASP A 477 -8.27 -0.12 10.68
C ASP A 477 -9.34 -0.20 9.59
N PHE A 478 -10.60 0.06 9.94
CA PHE A 478 -11.69 0.17 8.98
C PHE A 478 -11.55 1.38 8.05
N MET A 479 -10.91 2.48 8.48
CA MET A 479 -10.61 3.56 7.54
C MET A 479 -9.68 3.06 6.42
N TRP A 480 -8.73 2.20 6.75
CA TRP A 480 -7.73 1.65 5.84
C TRP A 480 -8.21 0.44 5.04
N ASN A 481 -9.36 -0.13 5.40
CA ASN A 481 -9.85 -1.37 4.82
C ASN A 481 -8.86 -2.54 5.01
N ASP A 482 -8.18 -2.58 6.16
CA ASP A 482 -7.15 -3.59 6.49
C ASP A 482 -7.72 -4.99 6.81
N LEU A 483 -9.06 -5.13 6.84
CA LEU A 483 -9.76 -6.34 7.28
C LEU A 483 -10.47 -7.09 6.13
N THR A 484 -10.13 -6.81 4.87
CA THR A 484 -10.68 -7.60 3.75
C THR A 484 -10.20 -9.04 3.88
N THR A 485 -11.14 -9.96 4.07
CA THR A 485 -10.83 -11.39 4.07
C THR A 485 -10.64 -11.83 2.64
N ASP A 486 -9.38 -12.02 2.25
CA ASP A 486 -9.06 -12.54 0.93
C ASP A 486 -9.59 -13.98 0.84
N THR A 487 -10.41 -14.26 -0.17
CA THR A 487 -10.67 -15.64 -0.55
C THR A 487 -9.42 -16.17 -1.23
N ASP A 488 -8.53 -16.74 -0.44
CA ASP A 488 -7.31 -17.38 -0.93
C ASP A 488 -7.68 -18.76 -1.48
N ILE A 489 -7.98 -18.77 -2.78
CA ILE A 489 -8.01 -19.98 -3.59
C ILE A 489 -6.55 -20.38 -3.83
N ILE A 490 -6.15 -21.56 -3.36
CA ILE A 490 -4.81 -22.10 -3.57
C ILE A 490 -4.94 -23.37 -4.40
N ILE A 491 -4.30 -23.37 -5.57
CA ILE A 491 -4.24 -24.51 -6.47
C ILE A 491 -2.93 -25.25 -6.23
N TYR A 492 -3.03 -26.55 -6.00
CA TYR A 492 -1.90 -27.45 -5.88
C TYR A 492 -1.82 -28.36 -7.11
N GLY A 493 -0.67 -28.37 -7.77
CA GLY A 493 -0.37 -29.22 -8.92
C GLY A 493 1.13 -29.51 -9.01
N PHE A 494 1.55 -30.31 -9.99
CA PHE A 494 2.97 -30.56 -10.29
C PHE A 494 3.54 -29.66 -11.37
N ASN A 495 2.70 -29.21 -12.31
CA ASN A 495 3.08 -28.35 -13.43
C ASN A 495 1.89 -27.50 -13.91
N LEU A 496 2.14 -26.54 -14.81
CA LEU A 496 1.11 -25.66 -15.36
C LEU A 496 0.06 -26.40 -16.19
N ASP A 497 0.47 -27.38 -17.01
CA ASP A 497 -0.46 -28.10 -17.89
C ASP A 497 -1.56 -28.81 -17.11
N GLU A 498 -1.21 -29.32 -15.93
CA GLU A 498 -2.15 -29.98 -15.02
C GLU A 498 -3.23 -29.03 -14.49
N ILE A 499 -2.89 -27.76 -14.24
CA ILE A 499 -3.80 -26.79 -13.62
C ILE A 499 -4.42 -25.81 -14.60
N LYS A 500 -4.01 -25.84 -15.87
CA LYS A 500 -4.37 -24.85 -16.90
C LYS A 500 -5.88 -24.64 -17.04
N GLU A 501 -6.67 -25.72 -17.05
CA GLU A 501 -8.12 -25.61 -17.16
C GLU A 501 -8.74 -24.90 -15.94
N ILE A 502 -8.22 -25.16 -14.74
CA ILE A 502 -8.65 -24.50 -13.50
C ILE A 502 -8.27 -23.02 -13.53
N GLU A 503 -7.04 -22.73 -13.94
CA GLU A 503 -6.50 -21.37 -14.09
C GLU A 503 -7.36 -20.54 -15.05
N GLU A 504 -7.64 -21.08 -16.24
CA GLU A 504 -8.48 -20.44 -17.26
C GLU A 504 -9.90 -20.20 -16.73
N TRP A 505 -10.49 -21.17 -16.04
CA TRP A 505 -11.83 -21.06 -15.49
C TRP A 505 -11.95 -19.98 -14.41
N LEU A 506 -10.97 -19.94 -13.47
CA LEU A 506 -10.92 -18.92 -12.42
C LEU A 506 -10.70 -17.52 -13.01
N ASN A 507 -9.78 -17.41 -13.98
CA ASN A 507 -9.51 -16.16 -14.68
C ASN A 507 -10.75 -15.64 -15.42
N GLN A 508 -11.48 -16.50 -16.14
CA GLN A 508 -12.75 -16.12 -16.82
C GLN A 508 -13.82 -15.61 -15.86
N ARG A 509 -13.78 -16.03 -14.59
CA ARG A 509 -14.72 -15.60 -13.54
C ARG A 509 -14.21 -14.45 -12.69
N HIS A 510 -12.98 -13.99 -12.95
CA HIS A 510 -12.31 -12.94 -12.17
C HIS A 510 -12.11 -13.32 -10.71
N LEU A 511 -11.73 -14.58 -10.49
CA LEU A 511 -11.38 -15.13 -9.19
C LEU A 511 -9.85 -15.19 -9.10
N LEU A 512 -9.29 -14.54 -8.09
CA LEU A 512 -7.85 -14.58 -7.85
C LEU A 512 -7.46 -15.87 -7.11
N PHE A 513 -6.29 -16.39 -7.43
CA PHE A 513 -5.76 -17.60 -6.83
C PHE A 513 -4.24 -17.51 -6.66
N TYR A 514 -3.69 -18.45 -5.93
CA TYR A 514 -2.26 -18.74 -5.87
C TYR A 514 -2.02 -20.17 -6.33
N CYS A 515 -0.79 -20.42 -6.77
CA CYS A 515 -0.35 -21.75 -7.12
C CYS A 515 0.70 -22.23 -6.12
N LYS A 516 0.72 -23.53 -5.86
CA LYS A 516 1.79 -24.20 -5.13
C LYS A 516 2.19 -25.49 -5.84
N ASN A 517 3.50 -25.74 -5.86
CA ASN A 517 4.05 -26.92 -6.50
C ASN A 517 4.11 -28.10 -5.52
N LEU A 518 3.47 -29.20 -5.89
CA LEU A 518 3.39 -30.42 -5.09
C LEU A 518 4.74 -31.10 -4.84
N ALA A 519 5.77 -30.81 -5.64
CA ALA A 519 7.13 -31.27 -5.39
C ALA A 519 7.76 -30.62 -4.14
N LYS A 520 7.25 -29.47 -3.69
CA LYS A 520 7.74 -28.75 -2.48
C LYS A 520 7.01 -29.24 -1.23
N HIS A 521 7.28 -30.47 -0.83
CA HIS A 521 6.53 -31.18 0.23
C HIS A 521 6.38 -30.44 1.57
N SER A 522 7.37 -29.65 2.00
CA SER A 522 7.34 -28.94 3.28
C SER A 522 6.25 -27.85 3.36
N GLU A 523 6.01 -27.12 2.27
CA GLU A 523 5.00 -26.03 2.22
C GLU A 523 3.58 -26.59 2.36
N ILE A 524 3.32 -27.70 1.66
CA ILE A 524 2.03 -28.39 1.64
C ILE A 524 1.66 -28.92 3.03
N VAL A 525 2.64 -29.46 3.76
CA VAL A 525 2.44 -29.95 5.14
C VAL A 525 1.94 -28.81 6.03
N THR A 526 2.55 -27.64 5.90
CA THR A 526 2.23 -26.46 6.71
C THR A 526 0.80 -26.00 6.41
N ASP A 527 0.47 -25.81 5.13
CA ASP A 527 -0.86 -25.33 4.72
C ASP A 527 -1.98 -26.28 5.13
N LEU A 528 -1.78 -27.60 4.95
CA LEU A 528 -2.79 -28.59 5.35
C LEU A 528 -2.93 -28.67 6.87
N ASN A 529 -1.85 -28.52 7.63
CA ASN A 529 -1.93 -28.45 9.09
C ASN A 529 -2.68 -27.18 9.54
N GLU A 530 -2.49 -26.06 8.87
CA GLU A 530 -3.25 -24.85 9.14
C GLU A 530 -4.73 -25.04 8.79
N PHE A 531 -5.02 -25.56 7.59
CA PHE A 531 -6.36 -25.90 7.15
C PHE A 531 -7.07 -26.89 8.09
N THR A 532 -6.39 -27.90 8.63
CA THR A 532 -7.01 -28.81 9.63
C THR A 532 -7.37 -28.12 10.92
N LYS A 533 -6.54 -27.19 11.39
CA LYS A 533 -6.82 -26.42 12.61
C LYS A 533 -8.05 -25.54 12.41
N THR A 534 -8.15 -24.86 11.28
CA THR A 534 -9.28 -23.97 10.96
C THR A 534 -10.57 -24.73 10.65
N SER A 535 -10.48 -25.88 9.97
CA SER A 535 -11.63 -26.72 9.59
C SER A 535 -12.14 -27.67 10.69
N GLY A 536 -11.53 -27.66 11.88
CA GLY A 536 -11.91 -28.57 12.98
C GLY A 536 -11.59 -30.04 12.69
N GLY A 537 -10.53 -30.34 11.94
CA GLY A 537 -10.01 -31.68 11.73
C GLY A 537 -10.73 -32.54 10.68
N LYS A 538 -11.59 -31.97 9.82
CA LYS A 538 -12.41 -32.71 8.84
C LYS A 538 -11.68 -33.17 7.56
N ILE A 539 -10.38 -33.48 7.59
CA ILE A 539 -9.65 -34.01 6.40
C ILE A 539 -10.07 -35.44 6.02
N GLY A 540 -10.61 -36.21 6.96
CA GLY A 540 -10.85 -37.66 6.79
C GLY A 540 -11.77 -38.07 5.63
N LYS A 541 -12.60 -37.17 5.09
CA LYS A 541 -13.46 -37.44 3.92
C LYS A 541 -12.72 -37.37 2.58
N LEU A 542 -11.57 -36.70 2.52
CA LEU A 542 -10.86 -36.37 1.28
C LEU A 542 -9.69 -37.32 0.97
N LEU A 543 -9.24 -38.08 1.98
CA LEU A 543 -8.19 -39.09 1.82
C LEU A 543 -8.75 -40.34 1.11
N LYS A 544 -7.98 -40.89 0.17
CA LYS A 544 -8.31 -42.14 -0.55
C LYS A 544 -8.48 -43.36 0.37
N TYR A 545 -8.00 -43.29 1.63
CA TYR A 545 -8.13 -44.35 2.63
C TYR A 545 -8.49 -43.78 4.02
N LYS A 546 -9.42 -44.43 4.73
CA LYS A 546 -9.76 -44.14 6.14
C LYS A 546 -8.53 -44.35 7.02
N THR A 547 -7.85 -43.29 7.44
CA THR A 547 -6.77 -43.38 8.45
C THR A 547 -7.17 -42.62 9.71
N LYS A 548 -7.00 -43.26 10.88
CA LYS A 548 -7.47 -42.74 12.18
C LYS A 548 -6.57 -41.65 12.81
N THR A 549 -5.42 -41.30 12.24
CA THR A 549 -4.47 -40.35 12.88
C THR A 549 -3.70 -39.44 11.90
N ILE A 550 -3.47 -38.19 12.32
CA ILE A 550 -2.76 -37.12 11.58
C ILE A 550 -1.29 -37.47 11.28
N ASN A 551 -0.61 -38.18 12.20
CA ASN A 551 0.78 -38.61 11.98
C ASN A 551 0.93 -39.68 10.89
N GLY A 552 -0.14 -40.43 10.56
CA GLY A 552 -0.17 -41.34 9.41
C GLY A 552 -0.31 -40.63 8.06
N ALA A 553 -0.96 -39.45 8.03
CA ALA A 553 -1.11 -38.63 6.84
C ALA A 553 0.22 -37.99 6.39
N LYS A 554 1.11 -37.63 7.33
CA LYS A 554 2.46 -37.11 7.05
C LYS A 554 3.33 -38.03 6.19
N LYS A 555 3.08 -39.35 6.19
CA LYS A 555 3.84 -40.34 5.39
C LYS A 555 3.20 -40.66 4.02
N LYS A 556 2.06 -40.06 3.67
CA LYS A 556 1.27 -40.46 2.49
C LYS A 556 0.69 -39.27 1.69
N PHE A 557 1.56 -38.34 1.27
CA PHE A 557 1.23 -37.31 0.25
C PHE A 557 0.66 -37.91 -1.04
N VAL A 558 1.00 -39.17 -1.33
CA VAL A 558 0.54 -39.99 -2.48
C VAL A 558 -0.99 -40.26 -2.47
N LEU A 559 -1.75 -39.80 -1.48
CA LEU A 559 -3.18 -40.14 -1.32
C LEU A 559 -4.19 -39.04 -1.66
N ILE A 560 -3.77 -37.80 -1.94
CA ILE A 560 -4.66 -36.74 -2.43
C ILE A 560 -4.55 -36.72 -3.95
N GLU A 561 -5.67 -36.88 -4.65
CA GLU A 561 -5.68 -36.85 -6.11
C GLU A 561 -5.47 -35.42 -6.61
N HIS A 562 -4.53 -35.26 -7.54
CA HIS A 562 -4.06 -33.99 -8.06
C HIS A 562 -4.64 -33.72 -9.48
N PRO A 563 -4.78 -32.43 -9.87
CA PRO A 563 -4.58 -31.25 -9.04
C PRO A 563 -5.71 -31.13 -7.98
N PHE A 564 -5.49 -30.33 -6.95
CA PHE A 564 -6.52 -30.04 -5.94
C PHE A 564 -6.50 -28.57 -5.53
N ILE A 565 -7.63 -28.08 -5.03
CA ILE A 565 -7.86 -26.67 -4.67
C ILE A 565 -8.21 -26.60 -3.19
N ILE A 566 -7.64 -25.64 -2.47
CA ILE A 566 -8.06 -25.25 -1.13
C ILE A 566 -8.65 -23.85 -1.21
N ILE A 567 -9.83 -23.66 -0.62
CA ILE A 567 -10.45 -22.35 -0.42
C ILE A 567 -10.42 -22.06 1.07
N GLN A 568 -9.53 -21.17 1.49
CA GLN A 568 -9.27 -20.94 2.91
C GLN A 568 -10.49 -20.34 3.65
N THR A 569 -11.21 -19.41 3.03
CA THR A 569 -12.36 -18.71 3.65
C THR A 569 -13.51 -19.65 4.01
N SER A 570 -13.79 -20.62 3.14
CA SER A 570 -14.86 -21.61 3.37
C SER A 570 -14.36 -22.88 4.07
N ASN A 571 -13.06 -22.99 4.32
CA ASN A 571 -12.42 -24.23 4.77
C ASN A 571 -12.81 -25.44 3.90
N THR A 572 -12.88 -25.26 2.58
CA THR A 572 -13.27 -26.29 1.62
C THR A 572 -12.08 -26.73 0.77
N MET A 573 -12.00 -28.02 0.46
CA MET A 573 -10.96 -28.58 -0.42
C MET A 573 -11.58 -29.50 -1.46
N TYR A 574 -11.21 -29.29 -2.73
CA TYR A 574 -11.70 -30.02 -3.90
C TYR A 574 -10.56 -30.78 -4.57
N SER A 575 -10.75 -32.04 -4.98
CA SER A 575 -9.68 -32.88 -5.55
C SER A 575 -10.13 -33.80 -6.70
N ASN A 576 -9.12 -34.31 -7.43
CA ASN A 576 -9.12 -35.24 -8.57
C ASN A 576 -9.93 -36.57 -8.51
N LYS A 577 -11.11 -36.68 -7.89
CA LYS A 577 -11.82 -37.97 -7.69
C LYS A 577 -12.57 -38.49 -8.93
N ASN A 578 -11.81 -38.96 -9.91
CA ASN A 578 -12.25 -39.45 -11.23
C ASN A 578 -12.69 -38.34 -12.19
N LYS A 579 -12.23 -38.44 -13.45
CA LYS A 579 -12.35 -37.51 -14.59
C LYS A 579 -13.77 -37.03 -14.98
N ILE A 580 -14.79 -37.25 -14.16
CA ILE A 580 -16.18 -36.80 -14.35
C ILE A 580 -16.50 -35.57 -13.44
N ILE A 581 -15.60 -35.19 -12.52
CA ILE A 581 -15.86 -34.21 -11.45
C ILE A 581 -15.34 -32.79 -11.72
N PHE A 582 -14.59 -32.52 -12.79
CA PHE A 582 -14.20 -31.14 -13.12
C PHE A 582 -15.44 -30.23 -13.30
N LYS A 583 -16.47 -30.69 -14.02
CA LYS A 583 -17.76 -29.98 -14.09
C LYS A 583 -18.43 -29.83 -12.72
N ASN A 584 -18.27 -30.78 -11.80
CA ASN A 584 -18.89 -30.72 -10.47
C ASN A 584 -18.15 -29.77 -9.52
N ILE A 585 -16.82 -29.67 -9.57
CA ILE A 585 -16.06 -28.67 -8.79
C ILE A 585 -16.42 -27.27 -9.25
N LEU A 586 -16.51 -27.07 -10.57
CA LEU A 586 -16.91 -25.79 -11.15
C LEU A 586 -18.38 -25.48 -10.85
N HIS A 587 -19.26 -26.50 -10.84
CA HIS A 587 -20.67 -26.37 -10.48
C HIS A 587 -20.88 -26.10 -8.98
N GLU A 588 -20.15 -26.74 -8.08
CA GLU A 588 -20.19 -26.48 -6.63
C GLU A 588 -19.60 -25.09 -6.31
N LEU A 589 -18.53 -24.68 -6.99
CA LEU A 589 -18.02 -23.31 -6.93
C LEU A 589 -19.05 -22.30 -7.45
N GLU A 590 -19.74 -22.60 -8.56
CA GLU A 590 -20.84 -21.79 -9.08
C GLU A 590 -22.00 -21.70 -8.10
N GLU A 591 -22.43 -22.81 -7.51
CA GLU A 591 -23.51 -22.86 -6.52
C GLU A 591 -23.13 -22.08 -5.25
N CYS A 592 -21.88 -22.16 -4.79
CA CYS A 592 -21.42 -21.36 -3.67
C CYS A 592 -21.30 -19.85 -4.00
N LEU A 593 -20.97 -19.49 -5.25
CA LEU A 593 -20.98 -18.10 -5.74
C LEU A 593 -22.40 -17.56 -5.86
N GLU A 594 -23.34 -18.35 -6.38
CA GLU A 594 -24.75 -17.99 -6.54
C GLU A 594 -25.47 -17.86 -5.18
N ASN A 595 -25.10 -18.70 -4.20
CA ASN A 595 -25.66 -18.66 -2.84
C ASN A 595 -25.03 -17.59 -1.93
N GLY A 596 -24.10 -16.76 -2.44
CA GLY A 596 -23.44 -15.72 -1.65
C GLY A 596 -22.61 -16.25 -0.46
N LEU A 597 -22.22 -17.53 -0.48
CA LEU A 597 -21.38 -18.16 0.55
C LEU A 597 -19.94 -17.63 0.51
N TYR A 598 -19.56 -17.02 -0.61
CA TYR A 598 -18.38 -16.18 -0.70
C TYR A 598 -18.85 -14.73 -0.60
N ASN A 599 -18.41 -14.02 0.45
CA ASN A 599 -18.32 -12.57 0.38
C ASN A 599 -17.21 -12.26 -0.62
N LEU A 600 -17.58 -12.21 -1.89
CA LEU A 600 -16.72 -11.80 -2.98
C LEU A 600 -16.34 -10.34 -2.87
#